data_AF-A0A5K8A923-F1
#
_entry.id   AF-A0A5K8A923-F1
#
_cell.length_a   1.000
_cell.length_b   1.000
_cell.length_c   1.000
_cell.angle_alpha   90.00
_cell.angle_beta   90.00
_cell.angle_gamma   90.00
#
_symmetry.space_group_name_H-M   'P 1'
#
loop_
_entity.id
_entity.type
_entity.pdbx_description
1 polymer ?
#
loop_
_entity_poly.entity_id
_entity_poly.type
_entity_poly.pdbx_seq_one_letter_code
_entity_poly.pdbx_strand_id
1 'polypeptide(L)' 'MAYIRTKGQTMPKSIPRTYSRYSRDAVTLLGALIREARKERKLTAQELADRAGISRSMLEGIEGGD' A
#
# COMPACT_ATOMS: atom_id res chain seq x y z
N MET A 1 -19.77 4.57 36.84
CA MET A 1 -19.69 5.41 35.62
C MET A 1 -19.14 4.54 34.51
N ALA A 2 -20.02 4.05 33.63
CA ALA A 2 -19.70 3.10 32.56
C ALA A 2 -19.44 3.86 31.25
N TYR A 3 -18.23 3.75 30.69
CA TYR A 3 -17.96 4.26 29.34
C TYR A 3 -18.25 3.18 28.29
N ILE A 4 -19.04 3.60 27.32
CA ILE A 4 -19.72 2.83 26.28
C ILE A 4 -18.71 2.17 25.34
N ARG A 5 -18.85 0.85 25.17
CA ARG A 5 -18.22 0.04 24.11
C ARG A 5 -18.74 0.51 22.74
N THR A 6 -17.96 1.29 22.02
CA THR A 6 -18.27 1.65 20.62
C THR A 6 -18.18 0.39 19.76
N LYS A 7 -19.30 0.01 19.14
CA LYS A 7 -19.36 -1.09 18.17
C LYS A 7 -18.37 -0.80 17.03
N GLY A 8 -17.53 -1.77 16.69
CA GLY A 8 -16.55 -1.67 15.61
C GLY A 8 -17.23 -1.27 14.31
N GLN A 9 -16.87 -0.11 13.78
CA GLN A 9 -17.23 0.29 12.42
C GLN A 9 -16.51 -0.65 11.46
N THR A 10 -17.25 -1.53 10.78
CA THR A 10 -16.70 -2.31 9.67
C THR A 10 -16.63 -1.41 8.45
N MET A 11 -15.43 -1.18 7.91
CA MET A 11 -15.26 -0.48 6.64
C MET A 11 -16.06 -1.19 5.54
N PRO A 12 -16.77 -0.45 4.65
CA PRO A 12 -17.47 -1.07 3.55
C PRO A 12 -16.48 -1.80 2.64
N LYS A 13 -16.82 -3.03 2.27
CA LYS A 13 -16.01 -3.87 1.38
C LYS A 13 -15.81 -3.15 0.04
N SER A 14 -14.59 -3.11 -0.46
CA SER A 14 -14.27 -2.44 -1.72
C SER A 14 -15.09 -3.06 -2.87
N ILE A 15 -15.65 -2.20 -3.72
CA ILE A 15 -16.35 -2.64 -4.93
C ILE A 15 -15.28 -3.14 -5.91
N PRO A 16 -15.38 -4.38 -6.43
CA PRO A 16 -14.41 -4.89 -7.40
C PRO A 16 -14.44 -4.02 -8.66
N ARG A 17 -13.29 -3.45 -9.02
CA ARG A 17 -13.11 -2.65 -10.23
C ARG A 17 -12.44 -3.50 -11.31
N THR A 18 -12.98 -3.46 -12.52
CA THR A 18 -12.32 -4.06 -13.69
C THR A 18 -11.27 -3.08 -14.20
N TYR A 19 -10.01 -3.44 -14.05
CA TYR A 19 -8.88 -2.72 -14.65
C TYR A 19 -8.46 -3.40 -15.94
N SER A 20 -8.02 -2.59 -16.92
CA SER A 20 -7.42 -3.11 -18.14
C SER A 20 -6.12 -3.88 -17.83
N ARG A 21 -5.73 -4.80 -18.71
CA ARG A 21 -4.46 -5.52 -18.59
C ARG A 21 -3.27 -4.55 -18.54
N TYR A 22 -3.26 -3.55 -19.42
CA TYR A 22 -2.21 -2.54 -19.47
C TYR A 22 -2.06 -1.78 -18.15
N SER A 23 -3.17 -1.44 -17.49
CA SER A 23 -3.14 -0.74 -16.20
C SER A 23 -2.49 -1.59 -15.11
N ARG A 24 -2.77 -2.91 -15.08
CA ARG A 24 -2.16 -3.83 -14.13
C ARG A 24 -0.66 -3.98 -14.40
N ASP A 25 -0.28 -4.18 -15.66
CA ASP A 25 1.13 -4.32 -16.05
C ASP A 25 1.93 -3.04 -15.72
N ALA A 26 1.32 -1.86 -15.92
CA ALA A 26 1.94 -0.57 -15.58
C ALA A 26 2.17 -0.40 -14.07
N VAL A 27 1.19 -0.79 -13.24
CA VAL A 27 1.31 -0.71 -11.77
C VAL A 27 2.39 -1.67 -11.26
N THR A 28 2.45 -2.90 -11.78
CA THR A 28 3.53 -3.86 -11.45
C THR A 28 4.90 -3.30 -11.81
N LEU A 29 5.05 -2.72 -13.02
CA LEU A 29 6.32 -2.12 -13.44
C LEU A 29 6.72 -0.95 -12.53
N LEU A 30 5.77 -0.06 -12.21
CA LEU A 30 6.01 1.07 -11.32
C LEU A 30 6.44 0.61 -9.93
N GLY A 31 5.77 -0.39 -9.36
CA GLY A 31 6.13 -0.97 -8.06
C GLY A 31 7.55 -1.52 -8.04
N ALA A 32 7.95 -2.22 -9.10
CA ALA A 32 9.31 -2.74 -9.25
C ALA A 32 10.36 -1.60 -9.32
N LEU A 33 10.07 -0.52 -10.05
CA LEU A 33 10.96 0.65 -10.13
C LEU A 33 11.11 1.36 -8.78
N ILE A 34 10.02 1.51 -8.02
CA ILE A 34 10.06 2.08 -6.67
C ILE A 34 10.93 1.21 -5.76
N ARG A 35 10.75 -0.12 -5.81
CA ARG A 35 11.52 -1.08 -5.01
C ARG A 35 13.02 -1.02 -5.34
N GLU A 36 13.38 -0.93 -6.61
CA GLU A 36 14.77 -0.80 -7.02
C GLU A 36 15.39 0.53 -6.56
N ALA A 37 14.72 1.66 -6.80
CA ALA A 37 15.19 2.96 -6.32
C ALA A 37 15.35 3.02 -4.78
N ARG A 38 14.47 2.33 -4.04
CA ARG A 38 14.60 2.18 -2.58
C ARG A 38 15.88 1.43 -2.19
N LYS A 39 16.17 0.31 -2.86
CA LYS A 39 17.37 -0.50 -2.61
C LYS A 39 18.64 0.24 -3.00
N GLU A 40 18.64 0.97 -4.12
CA GLU A 40 19.77 1.81 -4.54
C GLU A 40 20.13 2.85 -3.47
N ARG A 41 19.10 3.41 -2.83
CA ARG A 41 19.25 4.34 -1.70
C ARG A 41 19.48 3.66 -0.35
N LYS A 42 19.60 2.33 -0.33
CA LYS A 42 19.80 1.49 0.86
C LYS A 42 18.76 1.72 1.96
N LEU A 43 17.52 2.00 1.56
CA LEU A 43 16.42 2.21 2.48
C LEU A 43 15.67 0.90 2.74
N THR A 44 15.30 0.68 3.99
CA THR A 44 14.32 -0.35 4.35
C THR A 44 12.91 0.07 3.90
N ALA A 45 12.01 -0.91 3.76
CA ALA A 45 10.60 -0.62 3.44
C ALA A 45 9.97 0.28 4.51
N GLN A 46 10.25 0.05 5.79
CA GLN A 46 9.74 0.89 6.87
C GLN A 46 10.20 2.35 6.73
N GLU A 47 11.49 2.59 6.50
CA GLU A 47 12.01 3.95 6.37
C GLU A 47 11.49 4.70 5.14
N LEU A 48 11.18 4.01 4.04
CA LEU A 48 10.52 4.67 2.91
C LEU A 48 9.05 4.96 3.22
N ALA A 49 8.35 4.02 3.86
CA ALA A 49 6.96 4.19 4.26
C ALA A 49 6.79 5.37 5.23
N ASP A 50 7.67 5.47 6.23
CA ASP A 50 7.69 6.57 7.21
C ASP A 50 7.90 7.93 6.53
N ARG A 51 8.82 8.01 5.57
CA ARG A 51 9.06 9.25 4.79
C ARG A 51 7.89 9.62 3.89
N ALA A 52 7.17 8.63 3.36
CA ALA A 52 5.99 8.82 2.53
C ALA A 52 4.70 9.05 3.34
N GLY A 53 4.73 8.87 4.67
CA GLY A 53 3.56 9.01 5.54
C GLY A 53 2.51 7.91 5.33
N ILE A 54 2.93 6.71 4.94
CA ILE A 54 2.06 5.55 4.70
C ILE A 54 2.44 4.37 5.60
N SER A 55 1.56 3.38 5.72
CA SER A 55 1.91 2.15 6.42
C SER A 55 2.92 1.33 5.61
N ARG A 56 3.77 0.56 6.31
CA ARG A 56 4.68 -0.39 5.66
C ARG A 56 3.94 -1.40 4.77
N SER A 57 2.78 -1.89 5.22
CA SER A 57 1.97 -2.82 4.42
C SER A 57 1.46 -2.20 3.12
N MET A 58 1.12 -0.91 3.13
CA MET A 58 0.72 -0.19 1.93
C MET A 58 1.90 -0.03 0.98
N LEU A 59 3.10 0.28 1.50
CA LEU A 59 4.30 0.31 0.66
C LEU A 59 4.61 -1.07 0.05
N GLU A 60 4.49 -2.15 0.82
CA GLU A 60 4.71 -3.51 0.32
C GLU A 60 3.71 -3.87 -0.79
N GLY A 61 2.44 -3.46 -0.67
CA GLY A 61 1.45 -3.60 -1.73
C GLY A 61 1.81 -2.80 -2.99
N ILE A 62 2.22 -1.54 -2.82
CA ILE A 62 2.68 -0.67 -3.93
C ILE A 62 3.89 -1.28 -4.65
N GLU A 63 4.90 -1.73 -3.91
CA GLU A 63 6.09 -2.38 -4.48
C GLU A 63 5.77 -3.74 -5.12
N GLY A 64 4.67 -4.38 -4.71
CA GLY A 64 4.13 -5.60 -5.29
C GLY A 64 3.20 -5.40 -6.48
N GLY A 65 2.73 -4.17 -6.71
CA GLY A 65 1.80 -3.82 -7.79
C GLY A 65 0.33 -4.17 -7.53
N ASP A 66 -0.09 -4.23 -6.26
CA ASP A 66 -1.47 -4.51 -5.83
C ASP A 66 -2.41 -3.29 -5.98
#